data_AF-A0A1A0LWD8-F1
#
_entry.id   AF-A0A1A0LWD8-F1
#
_cell.length_a   1.000
_cell.length_b   1.000
_cell.length_c   1.000
_cell.angle_alpha   90.00
_cell.angle_beta   90.00
_cell.angle_gamma   90.00
#
_symmetry.space_group_name_H-M   'P 1'
#
loop_
_entity.id
_entity.type
_entity.pdbx_description
1 polymer ?
#
loop_
_entity_poly.entity_id
_entity_poly.type
_entity_poly.pdbx_seq_one_letter_code
_entity_poly.pdbx_strand_id
1 'polypeptide(L)'
;MTEYSTASAIVVGGSIGGLTTALLLRDLGFHVDVYERTPTPLDGRGSGIVLQPDTVRWFAERSRQHMADLHTATSYVQYLDPSGATVHREPARWTYTSWGTFYRALLADFGTEHYHYGEFACGFSQDEHTATVRFVSGKTAGADLVVFADGITSPAREHFDPAAALTYSGYVGWRGTVPLSELTAGTRAVLGDAITYTVIPNSHITMYPIPGEQSLDDADRLMNYVWYRNVPAGPELSELLIDKRGFAGSVSVHPGQVQDRFVDELRTAAAAQLAPAVAEVVVKTPQPYLQVLSDVRSSRMALGRAALIGDAACASRPHAAAGTAKAAADAWALSEALSTSAGDIVAALAKWEPAQLQLSDSLLRRVVDMGERSQFRNSWTPGDPDLRFGLYGPGR
;
A
#
# COMPACT_ATOMS: atom_id res chain seq x y z
N MET A 1 -24.75 -20.04 -17.12
CA MET A 1 -24.78 -18.58 -16.92
C MET A 1 -24.18 -18.32 -15.56
N THR A 2 -23.23 -17.38 -15.47
CA THR A 2 -22.71 -16.94 -14.18
C THR A 2 -23.82 -16.23 -13.40
N GLU A 3 -23.77 -16.29 -12.08
CA GLU A 3 -24.86 -15.86 -11.17
C GLU A 3 -25.23 -14.37 -11.30
N TYR A 4 -24.28 -13.55 -11.77
CA TYR A 4 -24.42 -12.11 -11.89
C TYR A 4 -24.37 -11.60 -13.33
N SER A 5 -24.67 -12.44 -14.33
CA SER A 5 -24.50 -12.11 -15.77
C SER A 5 -25.33 -10.91 -16.29
N THR A 6 -26.27 -10.40 -15.51
CA THR A 6 -27.07 -9.21 -15.83
C THR A 6 -26.87 -8.08 -14.83
N ALA A 7 -26.01 -8.26 -13.82
CA ALA A 7 -25.75 -7.30 -12.78
C ALA A 7 -24.56 -6.41 -13.14
N SER A 8 -24.56 -5.21 -12.60
CA SER A 8 -23.54 -4.18 -12.79
C SER A 8 -22.83 -3.87 -11.48
N ALA A 9 -21.54 -3.55 -11.57
CA ALA A 9 -20.75 -3.12 -10.42
C ALA A 9 -19.89 -1.91 -10.79
N ILE A 10 -19.78 -0.97 -9.85
CA ILE A 10 -18.84 0.14 -9.91
C ILE A 10 -17.75 -0.07 -8.88
N VAL A 11 -16.49 0.03 -9.28
CA VAL A 11 -15.35 0.05 -8.36
C VAL A 11 -14.72 1.44 -8.40
N VAL A 12 -14.71 2.13 -7.26
CA VAL A 12 -14.11 3.46 -7.11
C VAL A 12 -12.71 3.31 -6.53
N GLY A 13 -11.70 3.78 -7.26
CA GLY A 13 -10.28 3.62 -6.96
C GLY A 13 -9.66 2.52 -7.83
N GLY A 14 -8.79 2.90 -8.77
CA GLY A 14 -8.27 1.98 -9.79
C GLY A 14 -6.89 1.42 -9.48
N SER A 15 -6.52 1.31 -8.21
CA SER A 15 -5.23 0.75 -7.76
C SER A 15 -5.33 -0.78 -7.55
N ILE A 16 -4.34 -1.38 -6.88
CA ILE A 16 -4.21 -2.83 -6.67
C ILE A 16 -5.49 -3.46 -6.08
N GLY A 17 -6.02 -2.92 -4.99
CA GLY A 17 -7.24 -3.43 -4.35
C GLY A 17 -8.48 -3.33 -5.24
N GLY A 18 -8.66 -2.18 -5.91
CA GLY A 18 -9.78 -1.95 -6.81
C GLY A 18 -9.72 -2.81 -8.07
N LEU A 19 -8.57 -2.91 -8.73
CA LEU A 19 -8.40 -3.78 -9.90
C LEU A 19 -8.58 -5.25 -9.54
N THR A 20 -8.03 -5.71 -8.40
CA THR A 20 -8.27 -7.08 -7.91
C THR A 20 -9.76 -7.33 -7.72
N THR A 21 -10.48 -6.39 -7.10
CA THR A 21 -11.93 -6.47 -6.92
C THR A 21 -12.66 -6.52 -8.27
N ALA A 22 -12.32 -5.63 -9.20
CA ALA A 22 -12.97 -5.54 -10.49
C ALA A 22 -12.82 -6.82 -11.32
N LEU A 23 -11.61 -7.40 -11.29
CA LEU A 23 -11.30 -8.67 -11.93
C LEU A 23 -12.12 -9.82 -11.32
N LEU A 24 -12.19 -9.91 -9.99
CA LEU A 24 -12.98 -10.92 -9.29
C LEU A 24 -14.48 -10.80 -9.53
N LEU A 25 -15.01 -9.57 -9.56
CA LEU A 25 -16.42 -9.32 -9.88
C LEU A 25 -16.74 -9.70 -11.34
N ARG A 26 -15.82 -9.42 -12.27
CA ARG A 26 -15.97 -9.82 -13.66
C ARG A 26 -16.01 -11.35 -13.83
N ASP A 27 -15.21 -12.09 -13.06
CA ASP A 27 -15.26 -13.56 -13.07
C ASP A 27 -16.59 -14.12 -12.55
N LEU A 28 -17.25 -13.42 -11.63
CA LEU A 28 -18.60 -13.74 -11.18
C LEU A 28 -19.69 -13.35 -12.19
N GLY A 29 -19.33 -12.63 -13.26
CA GLY A 29 -20.22 -12.26 -14.36
C GLY A 29 -20.73 -10.82 -14.33
N PHE A 30 -20.31 -9.98 -13.38
CA PHE A 30 -20.72 -8.59 -13.36
C PHE A 30 -20.21 -7.81 -14.58
N HIS A 31 -20.99 -6.85 -15.05
CA HIS A 31 -20.50 -5.74 -15.87
C HIS A 31 -19.83 -4.72 -14.95
N VAL A 32 -18.50 -4.57 -15.05
CA VAL A 32 -17.72 -3.78 -14.09
C VAL A 32 -17.12 -2.55 -14.73
N ASP A 33 -17.37 -1.38 -14.14
CA ASP A 33 -16.65 -0.14 -14.44
C ASP A 33 -15.76 0.27 -13.27
N VAL A 34 -14.50 0.61 -13.56
CA VAL A 34 -13.53 1.12 -12.59
C VAL A 34 -13.35 2.62 -12.79
N TYR A 35 -13.46 3.40 -11.72
CA TYR A 35 -13.27 4.85 -11.75
C TYR A 35 -12.04 5.25 -10.93
N GLU A 36 -11.06 5.86 -11.57
CA GLU A 36 -9.82 6.33 -10.96
C GLU A 36 -9.73 7.85 -11.00
N ARG A 37 -9.43 8.46 -9.85
CA ARG A 37 -9.35 9.93 -9.72
C ARG A 37 -8.21 10.56 -10.52
N THR A 38 -7.12 9.81 -10.73
CA THR A 38 -5.94 10.30 -11.45
C THR A 38 -6.26 10.35 -12.95
N PRO A 39 -6.03 11.47 -13.65
CA PRO A 39 -6.36 11.60 -15.08
C PRO A 39 -5.37 10.89 -16.02
N THR A 40 -4.29 10.35 -15.49
CA THR A 40 -3.23 9.67 -16.24
C THR A 40 -3.00 8.28 -15.67
N PRO A 41 -2.40 7.34 -16.45
CA PRO A 41 -1.90 6.09 -15.92
C PRO A 41 -1.08 6.34 -14.66
N LEU A 42 -1.33 5.54 -13.64
CA LEU A 42 -0.62 5.69 -12.39
C LEU A 42 0.81 5.16 -12.58
N ASP A 43 1.78 6.08 -12.75
CA ASP A 43 3.19 5.72 -12.94
C ASP A 43 4.11 6.48 -11.97
N GLY A 44 5.37 6.07 -11.89
CA GLY A 44 6.44 6.89 -11.30
C GLY A 44 6.40 7.08 -9.78
N ARG A 45 5.73 6.21 -9.03
CA ARG A 45 5.71 6.29 -7.55
C ARG A 45 6.86 5.55 -6.87
N GLY A 46 7.68 4.81 -7.63
CA GLY A 46 8.93 4.16 -7.19
C GLY A 46 8.85 3.26 -5.95
N SER A 47 7.65 2.95 -5.44
CA SER A 47 7.49 2.33 -4.13
C SER A 47 7.60 0.81 -4.24
N GLY A 48 8.46 0.21 -3.43
CA GLY A 48 8.51 -1.24 -3.28
C GLY A 48 7.25 -1.80 -2.60
N ILE A 49 6.85 -2.99 -3.02
CA ILE A 49 5.80 -3.80 -2.40
C ILE A 49 6.39 -5.17 -2.06
N VAL A 50 6.14 -5.62 -0.84
CA VAL A 50 6.36 -7.02 -0.44
C VAL A 50 5.17 -7.84 -0.94
N LEU A 51 5.44 -8.86 -1.75
CA LEU A 51 4.42 -9.74 -2.27
C LEU A 51 4.03 -10.78 -1.22
N GLN A 52 2.77 -10.73 -0.80
CA GLN A 52 2.16 -11.69 0.12
C GLN A 52 1.17 -12.60 -0.61
N PRO A 53 0.79 -13.76 -0.03
CA PRO A 53 -0.09 -14.72 -0.69
C PRO A 53 -1.36 -14.11 -1.27
N ASP A 54 -2.10 -13.31 -0.49
CA ASP A 54 -3.34 -12.66 -0.96
C ASP A 54 -3.11 -11.66 -2.10
N THR A 55 -1.97 -10.94 -2.06
CA THR A 55 -1.62 -9.98 -3.11
C THR A 55 -1.43 -10.68 -4.44
N VAL A 56 -0.70 -11.79 -4.48
CA VAL A 56 -0.35 -12.49 -5.73
C VAL A 56 -1.39 -13.49 -6.20
N ARG A 57 -2.39 -13.79 -5.36
CA ARG A 57 -3.37 -14.85 -5.60
C ARG A 57 -4.07 -14.75 -6.96
N TRP A 58 -4.40 -13.54 -7.41
CA TRP A 58 -5.00 -13.32 -8.73
C TRP A 58 -4.13 -13.88 -9.85
N PHE A 59 -2.84 -13.57 -9.80
CA PHE A 59 -1.88 -14.02 -10.78
C PHE A 59 -1.59 -15.52 -10.70
N ALA A 60 -1.63 -16.09 -9.50
CA ALA A 60 -1.44 -17.51 -9.30
C ALA A 60 -2.64 -18.34 -9.80
N GLU A 61 -3.87 -17.85 -9.62
CA GLU A 61 -5.08 -18.63 -9.86
C GLU A 61 -5.78 -18.34 -11.20
N ARG A 62 -5.66 -17.12 -11.73
CA ARG A 62 -6.54 -16.66 -12.85
C ARG A 62 -5.87 -15.86 -13.96
N SER A 63 -4.79 -15.16 -13.66
CA SER A 63 -4.10 -14.35 -14.69
C SER A 63 -3.47 -15.23 -15.77
N ARG A 64 -3.31 -14.64 -16.96
CA ARG A 64 -2.48 -15.20 -18.04
C ARG A 64 -1.03 -14.75 -17.95
N GLN A 65 -0.71 -13.82 -17.05
CA GLN A 65 0.64 -13.32 -16.85
C GLN A 65 1.45 -14.27 -15.98
N HIS A 66 2.74 -14.36 -16.24
CA HIS A 66 3.64 -15.21 -15.47
C HIS A 66 4.17 -14.45 -14.26
N MET A 67 3.97 -15.03 -13.06
CA MET A 67 4.46 -14.40 -11.82
C MET A 67 5.96 -14.18 -11.79
N ALA A 68 6.75 -15.02 -12.46
CA ALA A 68 8.20 -14.85 -12.60
C ALA A 68 8.57 -13.51 -13.26
N ASP A 69 7.69 -12.97 -14.10
CA ASP A 69 7.91 -11.73 -14.85
C ASP A 69 7.47 -10.47 -14.08
N LEU A 70 7.17 -10.60 -12.79
CA LEU A 70 6.61 -9.52 -11.99
C LEU A 70 7.32 -9.29 -10.66
N HIS A 71 8.34 -10.08 -10.33
CA HIS A 71 8.98 -9.98 -9.02
C HIS A 71 10.49 -10.22 -9.04
N THR A 72 11.13 -9.74 -7.99
CA THR A 72 12.47 -10.15 -7.56
C THR A 72 12.40 -10.78 -6.18
N ALA A 73 13.49 -11.38 -5.71
CA ALA A 73 13.55 -12.01 -4.40
C ALA A 73 14.87 -11.71 -3.68
N THR A 74 14.83 -11.79 -2.36
CA THR A 74 16.00 -11.87 -1.49
C THR A 74 15.95 -13.16 -0.70
N SER A 75 17.11 -13.61 -0.23
CA SER A 75 17.25 -14.86 0.51
C SER A 75 17.32 -14.66 2.02
N TYR A 76 17.53 -13.42 2.49
CA TYR A 76 17.80 -13.12 3.89
C TYR A 76 17.01 -11.92 4.42
N VAL A 77 16.79 -11.94 5.73
CA VAL A 77 16.51 -10.73 6.52
C VAL A 77 17.73 -10.47 7.39
N GLN A 78 18.18 -9.23 7.45
CA GLN A 78 19.35 -8.85 8.24
C GLN A 78 19.16 -7.51 8.96
N TYR A 79 19.88 -7.36 10.07
CA TYR A 79 19.95 -6.15 10.87
C TYR A 79 21.40 -5.69 10.96
N LEU A 80 21.65 -4.44 10.59
CA LEU A 80 22.95 -3.79 10.72
C LEU A 80 22.88 -2.73 11.82
N ASP A 81 23.89 -2.69 12.68
CA ASP A 81 24.09 -1.56 13.59
C ASP A 81 24.67 -0.34 12.84
N PRO A 82 24.73 0.86 13.47
CA PRO A 82 25.30 2.04 12.84
C PRO A 82 26.78 1.92 12.41
N SER A 83 27.54 0.98 12.95
CA SER A 83 28.92 0.72 12.50
C SER A 83 28.97 -0.10 11.20
N GLY A 84 27.86 -0.71 10.80
CA GLY A 84 27.74 -1.63 9.68
C GLY A 84 27.94 -3.10 10.06
N ALA A 85 28.11 -3.42 11.34
CA ALA A 85 28.20 -4.80 11.79
C ALA A 85 26.83 -5.48 11.76
N THR A 86 26.79 -6.74 11.33
CA THR A 86 25.57 -7.54 11.32
C THR A 86 25.21 -7.99 12.73
N VAL A 87 24.12 -7.44 13.27
CA VAL A 87 23.58 -7.80 14.61
C VAL A 87 22.76 -9.08 14.54
N HIS A 88 22.03 -9.28 13.45
CA HIS A 88 21.21 -10.45 13.23
C HIS A 88 21.08 -10.71 11.73
N ARG A 89 21.03 -11.99 11.34
CA ARG A 89 20.79 -12.42 9.97
C ARG A 89 20.14 -13.79 9.97
N GLU A 90 19.03 -13.93 9.28
CA GLU A 90 18.32 -15.21 9.14
C GLU A 90 18.00 -15.52 7.67
N PRO A 91 18.06 -16.80 7.25
CA PRO A 91 17.50 -17.23 5.98
C PRO A 91 15.99 -17.01 6.00
N ALA A 92 15.51 -16.14 5.12
CA ALA A 92 14.10 -15.81 4.99
C ALA A 92 13.86 -15.29 3.57
N ARG A 93 13.32 -16.16 2.72
CA ARG A 93 13.04 -15.78 1.33
C ARG A 93 11.80 -14.91 1.26
N TRP A 94 11.95 -13.75 0.64
CA TRP A 94 10.87 -12.80 0.42
C TRP A 94 10.88 -12.34 -1.04
N THR A 95 9.69 -12.13 -1.58
CA THR A 95 9.49 -11.67 -2.96
C THR A 95 8.94 -10.25 -2.96
N TYR A 96 9.42 -9.42 -3.88
CA TYR A 96 9.03 -8.02 -4.00
C TYR A 96 8.80 -7.63 -5.44
N THR A 97 8.05 -6.56 -5.60
CA THR A 97 7.87 -5.90 -6.89
C THR A 97 7.88 -4.39 -6.70
N SER A 98 7.90 -3.65 -7.81
CA SER A 98 7.56 -2.24 -7.80
C SER A 98 6.05 -2.08 -7.96
N TRP A 99 5.49 -1.09 -7.27
CA TRP A 99 4.05 -0.83 -7.32
C TRP A 99 3.53 -0.64 -8.76
N GLY A 100 4.28 0.06 -9.60
CA GLY A 100 3.93 0.27 -11.01
C GLY A 100 3.87 -1.03 -11.81
N THR A 101 4.82 -1.96 -11.60
CA THR A 101 4.83 -3.27 -12.27
C THR A 101 3.57 -4.06 -11.94
N PHE A 102 3.24 -4.16 -10.66
CA PHE A 102 2.07 -4.90 -10.21
C PHE A 102 0.74 -4.28 -10.67
N TYR A 103 0.63 -2.95 -10.58
CA TYR A 103 -0.52 -2.21 -11.07
C TYR A 103 -0.75 -2.40 -12.57
N ARG A 104 0.30 -2.24 -13.40
CA ARG A 104 0.18 -2.40 -14.85
C ARG A 104 -0.18 -3.83 -15.23
N ALA A 105 0.32 -4.82 -14.51
CA ALA A 105 -0.07 -6.20 -14.69
C ALA A 105 -1.57 -6.39 -14.43
N LEU A 106 -2.09 -5.94 -13.28
CA LEU A 106 -3.53 -6.04 -13.00
C LEU A 106 -4.38 -5.26 -14.03
N LEU A 107 -3.92 -4.08 -14.45
CA LEU A 107 -4.59 -3.29 -15.47
C LEU A 107 -4.58 -3.98 -16.84
N ALA A 108 -3.51 -4.68 -17.21
CA ALA A 108 -3.43 -5.44 -18.45
C ALA A 108 -4.42 -6.61 -18.48
N ASP A 109 -4.63 -7.28 -17.34
CA ASP A 109 -5.67 -8.32 -17.23
C ASP A 109 -7.08 -7.73 -17.28
N PHE A 110 -7.29 -6.54 -16.69
CA PHE A 110 -8.60 -5.90 -16.67
C PHE A 110 -8.95 -5.28 -18.03
N GLY A 111 -7.99 -4.63 -18.68
CA GLY A 111 -8.21 -3.81 -19.87
C GLY A 111 -8.56 -2.36 -19.53
N THR A 112 -8.53 -1.47 -20.52
CA THR A 112 -8.75 -0.04 -20.34
C THR A 112 -10.12 0.45 -20.80
N GLU A 113 -10.92 -0.40 -21.45
CA GLU A 113 -12.24 -0.05 -22.00
C GLU A 113 -13.21 0.42 -20.91
N HIS A 114 -13.21 -0.26 -19.77
CA HIS A 114 -14.05 0.04 -18.59
C HIS A 114 -13.26 0.64 -17.43
N TYR A 115 -12.10 1.23 -17.73
CA TYR A 115 -11.25 1.92 -16.76
C TYR A 115 -11.27 3.42 -17.04
N HIS A 116 -12.00 4.17 -16.23
CA HIS A 116 -12.28 5.60 -16.41
C HIS A 116 -11.32 6.44 -15.57
N TYR A 117 -10.37 7.11 -16.22
CA TYR A 117 -9.44 8.05 -15.58
C TYR A 117 -10.06 9.43 -15.30
N GLY A 118 -9.51 10.14 -14.33
CA GLY A 118 -9.89 11.53 -14.00
C GLY A 118 -11.22 11.66 -13.27
N GLU A 119 -11.80 10.55 -12.80
CA GLU A 119 -13.12 10.51 -12.18
C GLU A 119 -13.00 10.35 -10.67
N PHE A 120 -12.96 11.47 -9.96
CA PHE A 120 -13.01 11.49 -8.49
C PHE A 120 -14.47 11.37 -8.02
N ALA A 121 -14.78 10.31 -7.26
CA ALA A 121 -16.10 10.16 -6.63
C ALA A 121 -16.26 11.17 -5.49
N CYS A 122 -17.19 12.12 -5.65
CA CYS A 122 -17.46 13.20 -4.69
C CYS A 122 -18.83 13.09 -4.03
N GLY A 123 -19.63 12.09 -4.39
CA GLY A 123 -20.90 11.85 -3.73
C GLY A 123 -21.41 10.43 -3.93
N PHE A 124 -22.18 9.97 -2.95
CA PHE A 124 -22.80 8.66 -2.94
C PHE A 124 -24.26 8.77 -2.46
N SER A 125 -25.12 7.90 -2.99
CA SER A 125 -26.50 7.68 -2.51
C SER A 125 -26.96 6.29 -2.99
N GLN A 126 -27.97 5.72 -2.35
CA GLN A 126 -28.54 4.46 -2.78
C GLN A 126 -30.02 4.34 -2.39
N ASP A 127 -30.73 3.47 -3.09
CA ASP A 127 -32.06 2.99 -2.74
C ASP A 127 -32.07 1.45 -2.62
N GLU A 128 -33.25 0.84 -2.57
CA GLU A 128 -33.41 -0.61 -2.44
C GLU A 128 -32.86 -1.40 -3.64
N HIS A 129 -32.69 -0.76 -4.81
CA HIS A 129 -32.33 -1.40 -6.07
C HIS A 129 -30.95 -0.98 -6.59
N THR A 130 -30.57 0.29 -6.41
CA THR A 130 -29.41 0.87 -7.08
C THR A 130 -28.54 1.68 -6.11
N ALA A 131 -27.23 1.51 -6.22
CA ALA A 131 -26.23 2.37 -5.62
C ALA A 131 -25.69 3.35 -6.67
N THR A 132 -25.66 4.65 -6.36
CA THR A 132 -25.31 5.73 -7.30
C THR A 132 -24.10 6.52 -6.81
N VAL A 133 -23.13 6.70 -7.69
CA VAL A 133 -21.92 7.51 -7.47
C VAL A 133 -21.96 8.77 -8.33
N ARG A 134 -21.62 9.91 -7.73
CA ARG A 134 -21.47 11.21 -8.39
C ARG A 134 -20.00 11.58 -8.46
N PHE A 135 -19.55 12.05 -9.61
CA PHE A 135 -18.15 12.37 -9.87
C PHE A 135 -17.94 13.87 -10.10
N VAL A 136 -16.70 14.33 -9.87
CA VAL A 136 -16.31 15.76 -10.03
C VAL A 136 -16.47 16.29 -11.45
N SER A 137 -16.51 15.41 -12.46
CA SER A 137 -16.82 15.76 -13.85
C SER A 137 -18.28 16.17 -14.07
N GLY A 138 -19.16 15.91 -13.09
CA GLY A 138 -20.61 15.98 -13.23
C GLY A 138 -21.25 14.66 -13.67
N LYS A 139 -20.45 13.65 -14.02
CA LYS A 139 -20.95 12.29 -14.32
C LYS A 139 -21.65 11.71 -13.09
N THR A 140 -22.72 10.96 -13.35
CA THR A 140 -23.41 10.14 -12.35
C THR A 140 -23.56 8.73 -12.92
N ALA A 141 -23.23 7.71 -12.14
CA ALA A 141 -23.33 6.32 -12.54
C ALA A 141 -24.02 5.49 -11.44
N GLY A 142 -24.96 4.63 -11.84
CA GLY A 142 -25.66 3.70 -10.97
C GLY A 142 -25.27 2.26 -11.25
N ALA A 143 -25.24 1.42 -10.21
CA ALA A 143 -24.97 -0.01 -10.31
C ALA A 143 -25.67 -0.80 -9.20
N ASP A 144 -25.75 -2.12 -9.37
CA ASP A 144 -26.31 -3.05 -8.37
C ASP A 144 -25.40 -3.18 -7.13
N LEU A 145 -24.09 -2.97 -7.32
CA LEU A 145 -23.03 -2.97 -6.31
C LEU A 145 -22.05 -1.81 -6.54
N VAL A 146 -21.66 -1.11 -5.48
CA VAL A 146 -20.53 -0.16 -5.50
C VAL A 146 -19.47 -0.61 -4.50
N VAL A 147 -18.20 -0.69 -4.93
CA VAL A 147 -17.07 -0.96 -4.04
C VAL A 147 -16.12 0.23 -4.01
N PHE A 148 -15.96 0.84 -2.84
CA PHE A 148 -15.02 1.92 -2.58
C PHE A 148 -13.66 1.36 -2.14
N ALA A 149 -12.68 1.48 -3.04
CA ALA A 149 -11.28 1.09 -2.91
C ALA A 149 -10.34 2.31 -3.14
N ASP A 150 -10.82 3.50 -2.79
CA ASP A 150 -10.24 4.82 -3.09
C ASP A 150 -9.22 5.33 -2.05
N GLY A 151 -8.80 4.44 -1.15
CA GLY A 151 -7.61 4.60 -0.32
C GLY A 151 -7.80 5.46 0.94
N ILE A 152 -6.67 5.80 1.57
CA ILE A 152 -6.62 6.39 2.92
C ILE A 152 -7.45 7.69 3.08
N THR A 153 -7.62 8.46 2.01
CA THR A 153 -8.40 9.71 1.99
C THR A 153 -9.81 9.52 1.43
N SER A 154 -10.39 8.31 1.51
CA SER A 154 -11.72 8.02 0.98
C SER A 154 -12.79 8.95 1.56
N PRO A 155 -13.47 9.79 0.74
CA PRO A 155 -14.64 10.53 1.21
C PRO A 155 -15.83 9.60 1.47
N ALA A 156 -15.88 8.43 0.81
CA ALA A 156 -16.98 7.49 0.99
C ALA A 156 -17.05 6.95 2.42
N ARG A 157 -15.92 6.88 3.12
CA ARG A 157 -15.83 6.43 4.52
C ARG A 157 -16.86 7.09 5.43
N GLU A 158 -17.12 8.39 5.26
CA GLU A 158 -18.06 9.14 6.09
C GLU A 158 -19.49 8.58 6.01
N HIS A 159 -19.89 7.99 4.88
CA HIS A 159 -21.20 7.35 4.75
C HIS A 159 -21.30 6.03 5.52
N PHE A 160 -20.18 5.31 5.68
CA PHE A 160 -20.13 4.02 6.39
C PHE A 160 -19.95 4.22 7.89
N ASP A 161 -19.03 5.11 8.26
CA ASP A 161 -18.66 5.40 9.64
C ASP A 161 -18.20 6.86 9.78
N PRO A 162 -19.11 7.79 10.09
CA PRO A 162 -18.79 9.21 10.29
C PRO A 162 -17.79 9.46 11.44
N ALA A 163 -17.62 8.52 12.37
CA ALA A 163 -16.70 8.66 13.49
C ALA A 163 -15.26 8.21 13.14
N ALA A 164 -15.06 7.54 12.01
CA ALA A 164 -13.76 7.04 11.59
C ALA A 164 -12.87 8.17 11.03
N ALA A 165 -11.98 8.69 11.88
CA ALA A 165 -11.03 9.74 11.52
C ALA A 165 -9.60 9.21 11.31
N LEU A 166 -8.86 9.88 10.42
CA LEU A 166 -7.42 9.66 10.27
C LEU A 166 -6.67 10.18 11.50
N THR A 167 -5.89 9.31 12.13
CA THR A 167 -5.08 9.64 13.30
C THR A 167 -3.60 9.63 12.92
N TYR A 168 -2.95 10.78 13.02
CA TYR A 168 -1.50 10.88 12.81
C TYR A 168 -0.74 10.09 13.86
N SER A 169 0.20 9.25 13.43
CA SER A 169 0.92 8.31 14.29
C SER A 169 2.15 8.92 15.00
N GLY A 170 2.45 10.21 14.79
CA GLY A 170 3.59 10.90 15.43
C GLY A 170 4.92 10.84 14.65
N TYR A 171 4.92 10.25 13.45
CA TYR A 171 6.11 10.12 12.61
C TYR A 171 5.78 10.09 11.11
N VAL A 172 6.79 10.37 10.30
CA VAL A 172 6.73 10.33 8.83
C VAL A 172 7.67 9.24 8.29
N GLY A 173 7.41 8.81 7.07
CA GLY A 173 8.21 7.85 6.33
C GLY A 173 8.91 8.56 5.18
N TRP A 174 10.22 8.69 5.27
CA TRP A 174 11.05 9.09 4.15
C TRP A 174 11.26 7.91 3.23
N ARG A 175 10.99 8.09 1.95
CA ARG A 175 11.05 7.04 0.94
C ARG A 175 11.92 7.47 -0.22
N GLY A 176 12.47 6.49 -0.92
CA GLY A 176 13.25 6.73 -2.12
C GLY A 176 13.78 5.46 -2.73
N THR A 177 14.31 5.62 -3.95
CA THR A 177 14.96 4.57 -4.72
C THR A 177 16.27 5.06 -5.30
N VAL A 178 17.23 4.14 -5.42
CA VAL A 178 18.51 4.36 -6.11
C VAL A 178 18.79 3.17 -7.03
N PRO A 179 19.20 3.36 -8.28
CA PRO A 179 19.66 2.25 -9.11
C PRO A 179 20.80 1.47 -8.44
N LEU A 180 20.72 0.13 -8.41
CA LEU A 180 21.77 -0.70 -7.80
C LEU A 180 23.13 -0.47 -8.48
N SER A 181 23.12 -0.15 -9.77
CA SER A 181 24.31 0.19 -10.57
C SER A 181 25.04 1.44 -10.07
N GLU A 182 24.33 2.37 -9.42
CA GLU A 182 24.93 3.59 -8.86
C GLU A 182 25.57 3.38 -7.48
N LEU A 183 25.29 2.26 -6.80
CA LEU A 183 25.87 1.93 -5.50
C LEU A 183 27.30 1.39 -5.65
N THR A 184 28.11 1.47 -4.59
CA THR A 184 29.43 0.81 -4.58
C THR A 184 29.28 -0.71 -4.61
N ALA A 185 30.33 -1.41 -5.08
CA ALA A 185 30.36 -2.88 -5.07
C ALA A 185 30.22 -3.45 -3.65
N GLY A 186 30.82 -2.79 -2.64
CA GLY A 186 30.69 -3.17 -1.23
C GLY A 186 29.25 -3.06 -0.73
N THR A 187 28.59 -1.93 -1.00
CA THR A 187 27.17 -1.73 -0.64
C THR A 187 26.25 -2.74 -1.32
N ARG A 188 26.45 -3.02 -2.61
CA ARG A 188 25.71 -4.08 -3.31
C ARG A 188 25.90 -5.45 -2.68
N ALA A 189 27.12 -5.81 -2.29
CA ALA A 189 27.41 -7.10 -1.67
C ALA A 189 26.71 -7.25 -0.30
N VAL A 190 26.58 -6.16 0.46
CA VAL A 190 25.91 -6.17 1.77
C VAL A 190 24.39 -6.19 1.65
N LEU A 191 23.82 -5.42 0.72
CA LEU A 191 22.37 -5.15 0.68
C LEU A 191 21.61 -5.95 -0.41
N GLY A 192 22.31 -6.46 -1.42
CA GLY A 192 21.68 -6.93 -2.67
C GLY A 192 20.84 -8.20 -2.56
N ASP A 193 21.02 -9.01 -1.51
CA ASP A 193 20.28 -10.27 -1.28
C ASP A 193 19.62 -10.32 0.11
N ALA A 194 19.24 -9.16 0.66
CA ALA A 194 18.55 -9.11 1.94
C ALA A 194 17.52 -7.98 2.07
N ILE A 195 16.47 -8.18 2.87
CA ILE A 195 15.84 -7.05 3.57
C ILE A 195 16.81 -6.62 4.65
N THR A 196 17.26 -5.38 4.57
CA THR A 196 18.15 -4.82 5.58
C THR A 196 17.41 -3.83 6.45
N TYR A 197 17.53 -4.00 7.76
CA TYR A 197 17.09 -3.05 8.76
C TYR A 197 18.27 -2.41 9.48
N THR A 198 18.12 -1.14 9.83
CA THR A 198 18.91 -0.51 10.88
C THR A 198 17.93 0.11 11.87
N VAL A 199 18.06 -0.28 13.13
CA VAL A 199 17.22 0.19 14.24
C VAL A 199 18.10 1.05 15.14
N ILE A 200 17.66 2.28 15.38
CA ILE A 200 18.34 3.26 16.23
C ILE A 200 17.34 3.79 17.26
N PRO A 201 17.78 4.54 18.30
CA PRO A 201 16.82 5.13 19.22
C PRO A 201 15.76 5.95 18.50
N ASN A 202 14.49 5.64 18.78
CA ASN A 202 13.29 6.31 18.29
C ASN A 202 13.13 6.31 16.76
N SER A 203 13.78 5.40 16.04
CA SER A 203 13.71 5.32 14.59
C SER A 203 14.16 3.96 14.04
N HIS A 204 13.70 3.63 12.84
CA HIS A 204 14.31 2.56 12.05
C HIS A 204 14.19 2.85 10.56
N ILE A 205 15.11 2.26 9.79
CA ILE A 205 15.09 2.24 8.33
C ILE A 205 15.05 0.78 7.86
N THR A 206 14.30 0.53 6.80
CA THR A 206 14.30 -0.74 6.07
C THR A 206 14.55 -0.50 4.59
N MET A 207 15.29 -1.41 3.95
CA MET A 207 15.55 -1.36 2.51
C MET A 207 15.66 -2.74 1.88
N TYR A 208 15.30 -2.84 0.61
CA TYR A 208 15.33 -4.07 -0.17
C TYR A 208 15.36 -3.75 -1.66
N PRO A 209 15.97 -4.62 -2.49
CA PRO A 209 15.95 -4.47 -3.94
C PRO A 209 14.54 -4.70 -4.50
N ILE A 210 14.18 -3.90 -5.51
CA ILE A 210 12.96 -4.04 -6.30
C ILE A 210 13.32 -4.04 -7.80
N PRO A 211 12.45 -4.57 -8.66
CA PRO A 211 12.62 -4.41 -10.11
C PRO A 211 12.63 -2.93 -10.52
N GLY A 212 13.23 -2.65 -11.66
CA GLY A 212 13.12 -1.35 -12.31
C GLY A 212 11.67 -1.02 -12.66
N GLU A 213 11.40 0.24 -13.03
CA GLU A 213 10.05 0.65 -13.37
C GLU A 213 9.53 0.00 -14.65
N GLN A 214 10.40 -0.41 -15.57
CA GLN A 214 10.01 -0.99 -16.87
C GLN A 214 10.69 -2.33 -17.18
N SER A 215 11.56 -2.80 -16.28
CA SER A 215 12.43 -3.95 -16.51
C SER A 215 12.65 -4.74 -15.23
N LEU A 216 12.74 -6.05 -15.37
CA LEU A 216 13.14 -6.96 -14.28
C LEU A 216 14.62 -7.29 -14.31
N ASP A 217 15.36 -6.79 -15.31
CA ASP A 217 16.77 -7.11 -15.47
C ASP A 217 17.55 -6.67 -14.24
N ASP A 218 18.53 -7.49 -13.85
CA ASP A 218 19.35 -7.24 -12.67
C ASP A 218 20.07 -5.89 -12.75
N ALA A 219 20.37 -5.43 -13.96
CA ALA A 219 20.99 -4.14 -14.23
C ALA A 219 20.07 -2.94 -13.92
N ASP A 220 18.75 -3.13 -14.01
CA ASP A 220 17.74 -2.09 -13.84
C ASP A 220 17.12 -2.07 -12.44
N ARG A 221 17.55 -2.99 -11.56
CA ARG A 221 17.05 -3.07 -10.18
C ARG A 221 17.31 -1.77 -9.43
N LEU A 222 16.36 -1.41 -8.59
CA LEU A 222 16.43 -0.27 -7.69
C LEU A 222 16.52 -0.75 -6.24
N MET A 223 17.25 -0.04 -5.39
CA MET A 223 17.24 -0.23 -3.95
C MET A 223 16.18 0.70 -3.37
N ASN A 224 15.07 0.13 -2.90
CA ASN A 224 13.99 0.85 -2.25
C ASN A 224 14.26 0.94 -0.75
N TYR A 225 13.96 2.08 -0.12
CA TYR A 225 13.97 2.21 1.33
C TYR A 225 12.76 2.96 1.88
N VAL A 226 12.49 2.73 3.17
CA VAL A 226 11.64 3.57 4.00
C VAL A 226 12.35 3.84 5.32
N TRP A 227 12.55 5.11 5.68
CA TRP A 227 13.11 5.55 6.95
C TRP A 227 12.07 6.31 7.77
N TYR A 228 11.70 5.77 8.92
CA TYR A 228 10.70 6.38 9.81
C TYR A 228 11.34 7.36 10.77
N ARG A 229 10.91 8.62 10.72
CA ARG A 229 11.43 9.71 11.58
C ARG A 229 10.28 10.36 12.33
N ASN A 230 10.43 10.52 13.64
CA ASN A 230 9.43 11.19 14.48
C ASN A 230 9.39 12.69 14.15
N VAL A 231 8.18 13.21 13.99
CA VAL A 231 7.92 14.63 13.73
C VAL A 231 6.71 15.02 14.57
N PRO A 232 6.82 15.95 15.54
CA PRO A 232 5.69 16.39 16.34
C PRO A 232 4.53 16.88 15.47
N ALA A 233 3.31 16.57 15.89
CA ALA A 233 2.13 17.17 15.29
C ALA A 233 2.13 18.69 15.53
N GLY A 234 1.56 19.45 14.58
CA GLY A 234 1.46 20.91 14.70
C GLY A 234 2.38 21.63 13.70
N PRO A 235 3.02 22.74 14.11
CA PRO A 235 3.82 23.58 13.22
C PRO A 235 4.92 22.83 12.47
N GLU A 236 5.65 21.94 13.14
CA GLU A 236 6.79 21.22 12.55
C GLU A 236 6.33 20.28 11.44
N LEU A 237 5.28 19.50 11.68
CA LEU A 237 4.68 18.65 10.65
C LEU A 237 4.09 19.50 9.51
N SER A 238 3.38 20.58 9.84
CA SER A 238 2.78 21.47 8.85
C SER A 238 3.83 22.06 7.91
N GLU A 239 4.93 22.53 8.48
CA GLU A 239 6.07 23.10 7.76
C GLU A 239 6.77 22.05 6.87
N LEU A 240 6.94 20.82 7.38
CA LEU A 240 7.51 19.71 6.63
C LEU A 240 6.66 19.30 5.41
N LEU A 241 5.34 19.44 5.53
CA LEU A 241 4.38 19.04 4.50
C LEU A 241 4.11 20.13 3.45
N ILE A 242 4.66 21.33 3.61
CA ILE A 242 4.64 22.34 2.55
C ILE A 242 5.66 21.96 1.48
N ASP A 243 5.23 21.89 0.24
CA ASP A 243 6.12 21.59 -0.88
C ASP A 243 6.94 22.81 -1.35
N LYS A 244 7.90 22.60 -2.24
CA LYS A 244 8.74 23.65 -2.85
C LYS A 244 7.96 24.77 -3.56
N ARG A 245 6.69 24.55 -3.88
CA ARG A 245 5.80 25.51 -4.56
C ARG A 245 4.90 26.25 -3.57
N GLY A 246 4.94 25.90 -2.28
CA GLY A 246 4.12 26.49 -1.23
C GLY A 246 2.77 25.80 -0.99
N PHE A 247 2.54 24.60 -1.54
CA PHE A 247 1.29 23.85 -1.32
C PHE A 247 1.45 22.84 -0.18
N ALA A 248 0.44 22.75 0.69
CA ALA A 248 0.40 21.75 1.74
C ALA A 248 0.01 20.37 1.17
N GLY A 249 0.87 19.37 1.39
CA GLY A 249 0.56 17.96 1.17
C GLY A 249 -0.28 17.40 2.31
N SER A 250 -1.35 16.66 1.99
CA SER A 250 -2.24 16.08 3.01
C SER A 250 -1.73 14.75 3.57
N VAL A 251 -1.22 13.88 2.71
CA VAL A 251 -0.72 12.53 3.06
C VAL A 251 0.71 12.27 2.61
N SER A 252 1.21 13.08 1.68
CA SER A 252 2.57 12.95 1.13
C SER A 252 3.04 14.26 0.51
N VAL A 253 4.36 14.42 0.45
CA VAL A 253 5.02 15.38 -0.44
C VAL A 253 5.80 14.57 -1.46
N HIS A 254 5.47 14.70 -2.74
CA HIS A 254 5.92 13.79 -3.79
C HIS A 254 7.40 13.96 -4.18
N PRO A 255 7.99 12.99 -4.92
CA PRO A 255 9.33 13.14 -5.49
C PRO A 255 9.51 14.48 -6.21
N GLY A 256 10.66 15.11 -5.97
CA GLY A 256 11.00 16.43 -6.54
C GLY A 256 10.28 17.62 -5.89
N GLN A 257 9.30 17.40 -5.01
CA GLN A 257 8.51 18.45 -4.38
C GLN A 257 8.91 18.76 -2.93
N VAL A 258 9.66 17.87 -2.28
CA VAL A 258 10.17 18.10 -0.91
C VAL A 258 11.17 19.26 -0.90
N GLN A 259 11.07 20.15 0.10
CA GLN A 259 11.97 21.29 0.28
C GLN A 259 13.43 20.85 0.40
N ASP A 260 14.35 21.54 -0.29
CA ASP A 260 15.76 21.15 -0.37
C ASP A 260 16.42 21.04 1.00
N ARG A 261 16.13 21.98 1.91
CA ARG A 261 16.67 21.94 3.29
C ARG A 261 16.35 20.65 4.05
N PHE A 262 15.16 20.06 3.85
CA PHE A 262 14.78 18.82 4.53
C PHE A 262 15.43 17.60 3.86
N VAL A 263 15.68 17.68 2.55
CA VAL A 263 16.49 16.69 1.84
C VAL A 263 17.95 16.73 2.33
N ASP A 264 18.52 17.92 2.51
CA ASP A 264 19.89 18.08 3.02
C ASP A 264 20.02 17.62 4.47
N GLU A 265 19.01 17.92 5.31
CA GLU A 265 18.92 17.42 6.69
C GLU A 265 18.84 15.89 6.70
N LEU A 266 17.99 15.29 5.84
CA LEU A 266 17.87 13.84 5.71
C LEU A 266 19.22 13.19 5.37
N ARG A 267 19.93 13.73 4.37
CA ARG A 267 21.24 13.20 3.94
C ARG A 267 22.29 13.32 5.04
N THR A 268 22.33 14.46 5.72
CA THR A 268 23.23 14.69 6.86
C THR A 268 22.94 13.71 8.00
N ALA A 269 21.67 13.53 8.35
CA ALA A 269 21.26 12.59 9.38
C ALA A 269 21.60 11.14 9.01
N ALA A 270 21.39 10.75 7.74
CA ALA A 270 21.72 9.42 7.26
C ALA A 270 23.21 9.11 7.41
N ALA A 271 24.08 10.03 6.97
CA ALA A 271 25.53 9.89 7.08
C ALA A 271 26.02 9.82 8.55
N ALA A 272 25.31 10.46 9.47
CA ALA A 272 25.68 10.49 10.89
C ALA A 272 25.16 9.29 11.70
N GLN A 273 24.02 8.71 11.33
CA GLN A 273 23.26 7.79 12.19
C GLN A 273 23.16 6.36 11.65
N LEU A 274 23.36 6.15 10.36
CA LEU A 274 23.11 4.86 9.71
C LEU A 274 24.40 4.15 9.33
N ALA A 275 24.32 2.82 9.18
CA ALA A 275 25.41 2.00 8.65
C ALA A 275 25.93 2.57 7.31
N PRO A 276 27.24 2.53 7.01
CA PRO A 276 27.78 3.15 5.79
C PRO A 276 27.07 2.74 4.48
N ALA A 277 26.75 1.46 4.32
CA ALA A 277 26.02 0.95 3.15
C ALA A 277 24.58 1.48 3.08
N VAL A 278 23.91 1.60 4.22
CA VAL A 278 22.53 2.11 4.36
C VAL A 278 22.50 3.62 4.10
N ALA A 279 23.46 4.36 4.65
CA ALA A 279 23.61 5.79 4.44
C ALA A 279 23.88 6.13 2.97
N GLU A 280 24.71 5.33 2.27
CA GLU A 280 24.99 5.52 0.84
C GLU A 280 23.72 5.55 0.01
N VAL A 281 22.77 4.63 0.26
CA VAL A 281 21.48 4.57 -0.44
C VAL A 281 20.69 5.87 -0.23
N VAL A 282 20.54 6.32 1.02
CA VAL A 282 19.77 7.53 1.32
C VAL A 282 20.45 8.78 0.71
N VAL A 283 21.76 8.88 0.81
CA VAL A 283 22.53 10.02 0.28
C VAL A 283 22.45 10.10 -1.24
N LYS A 284 22.56 8.96 -1.93
CA LYS A 284 22.47 8.90 -3.40
C LYS A 284 21.04 9.00 -3.94
N THR A 285 20.02 8.96 -3.09
CA THR A 285 18.64 9.10 -3.54
C THR A 285 18.43 10.47 -4.18
N PRO A 286 18.03 10.53 -5.47
CA PRO A 286 17.94 11.78 -6.21
C PRO A 286 16.76 12.64 -5.72
N GLN A 287 15.61 12.00 -5.48
CA GLN A 287 14.36 12.67 -5.12
C GLN A 287 13.65 11.92 -3.98
N PRO A 288 14.20 11.96 -2.76
CA PRO A 288 13.51 11.39 -1.62
C PRO A 288 12.19 12.13 -1.38
N TYR A 289 11.19 11.40 -0.91
CA TYR A 289 9.84 11.91 -0.72
C TYR A 289 9.28 11.50 0.64
N LEU A 290 8.20 12.16 1.05
CA LEU A 290 7.63 12.03 2.38
C LEU A 290 6.24 11.43 2.31
N GLN A 291 5.95 10.54 3.27
CA GLN A 291 4.62 10.05 3.53
C GLN A 291 4.29 10.25 5.02
N VAL A 292 3.14 10.83 5.31
CA VAL A 292 2.60 10.92 6.68
C VAL A 292 2.11 9.54 7.08
N LEU A 293 2.52 9.07 8.27
CA LEU A 293 1.96 7.85 8.81
C LEU A 293 0.75 8.23 9.64
N SER A 294 -0.40 7.84 9.13
CA SER A 294 -1.67 7.89 9.82
C SER A 294 -2.34 6.53 9.72
N ASP A 295 -3.14 6.21 10.72
CA ASP A 295 -4.01 5.05 10.70
C ASP A 295 -5.47 5.49 10.83
N VAL A 296 -6.37 4.65 10.34
CA VAL A 296 -7.81 4.84 10.47
C VAL A 296 -8.47 3.48 10.55
N ARG A 297 -9.55 3.43 11.33
CA ARG A 297 -10.33 2.22 11.54
C ARG A 297 -11.80 2.54 11.37
N SER A 298 -12.41 2.03 10.32
CA SER A 298 -13.87 1.98 10.22
C SER A 298 -14.43 0.83 11.07
N SER A 299 -15.53 1.10 11.74
CA SER A 299 -16.36 0.11 12.43
C SER A 299 -17.37 -0.58 11.51
N ARG A 300 -17.50 -0.09 10.27
CA ARG A 300 -18.41 -0.60 9.23
C ARG A 300 -17.73 -0.57 7.87
N MET A 301 -17.91 -1.64 7.09
CA MET A 301 -17.40 -1.84 5.73
C MET A 301 -18.52 -2.14 4.72
N ALA A 302 -19.74 -2.45 5.17
CA ALA A 302 -20.89 -2.74 4.31
C ALA A 302 -22.08 -1.82 4.62
N LEU A 303 -22.67 -1.21 3.59
CA LEU A 303 -23.81 -0.33 3.71
C LEU A 303 -24.77 -0.54 2.53
N GLY A 304 -25.83 -1.31 2.74
CA GLY A 304 -26.80 -1.65 1.70
C GLY A 304 -26.12 -2.37 0.54
N ARG A 305 -26.04 -1.71 -0.62
CA ARG A 305 -25.40 -2.17 -1.86
C ARG A 305 -23.98 -1.64 -2.06
N ALA A 306 -23.36 -1.11 -1.02
CA ALA A 306 -22.00 -0.59 -1.08
C ALA A 306 -21.05 -1.27 -0.10
N ALA A 307 -19.80 -1.46 -0.53
CA ALA A 307 -18.70 -1.99 0.26
C ALA A 307 -17.54 -0.98 0.31
N LEU A 308 -16.80 -0.96 1.42
CA LEU A 308 -15.59 -0.16 1.65
C LEU A 308 -14.43 -1.11 1.94
N ILE A 309 -13.34 -1.06 1.18
CA ILE A 309 -12.25 -2.05 1.27
C ILE A 309 -10.85 -1.41 1.35
N GLY A 310 -9.86 -2.21 1.77
CA GLY A 310 -8.46 -1.78 1.83
C GLY A 310 -8.27 -0.53 2.70
N ASP A 311 -7.36 0.36 2.28
CA ASP A 311 -7.09 1.61 2.99
C ASP A 311 -8.29 2.57 3.05
N ALA A 312 -9.32 2.37 2.21
CA ALA A 312 -10.56 3.14 2.29
C ALA A 312 -11.31 2.81 3.59
N ALA A 313 -11.33 1.55 4.01
CA ALA A 313 -11.93 1.11 5.27
C ALA A 313 -10.96 1.16 6.46
N CYS A 314 -9.74 0.69 6.24
CA CYS A 314 -8.76 0.53 7.30
C CYS A 314 -7.36 0.78 6.74
N ALA A 315 -6.86 1.99 6.88
CA ALA A 315 -5.49 2.31 6.50
C ALA A 315 -4.55 1.95 7.64
N SER A 316 -3.58 1.10 7.32
CA SER A 316 -2.63 0.55 8.29
C SER A 316 -1.24 1.17 8.15
N ARG A 317 -0.49 1.22 9.25
CA ARG A 317 0.94 1.58 9.21
C ARG A 317 1.70 0.51 8.40
N PRO A 318 2.68 0.89 7.57
CA PRO A 318 3.34 0.00 6.61
C PRO A 318 4.30 -1.05 7.23
N HIS A 319 4.44 -1.09 8.56
CA HIS A 319 5.44 -1.91 9.27
C HIS A 319 5.36 -3.41 8.98
N ALA A 320 4.15 -3.96 8.78
CA ALA A 320 3.97 -5.37 8.41
C ALA A 320 3.96 -5.61 6.88
N ALA A 321 4.17 -4.57 6.07
CA ALA A 321 4.10 -4.59 4.61
C ALA A 321 2.85 -5.28 4.04
N ALA A 322 1.70 -5.09 4.70
CA ALA A 322 0.47 -5.88 4.46
C ALA A 322 -0.72 -5.09 3.88
N GLY A 323 -0.57 -3.79 3.58
CA GLY A 323 -1.70 -2.98 3.09
C GLY A 323 -2.30 -3.50 1.78
N THR A 324 -1.47 -3.88 0.80
CA THR A 324 -1.91 -4.48 -0.46
C THR A 324 -2.52 -5.87 -0.26
N ALA A 325 -1.94 -6.68 0.63
CA ALA A 325 -2.46 -7.99 1.00
C ALA A 325 -3.84 -7.87 1.64
N LYS A 326 -4.03 -6.92 2.56
CA LYS A 326 -5.32 -6.63 3.20
C LYS A 326 -6.37 -6.23 2.17
N ALA A 327 -6.05 -5.32 1.26
CA ALA A 327 -6.98 -4.89 0.22
C ALA A 327 -7.37 -6.05 -0.72
N ALA A 328 -6.42 -6.92 -1.08
CA ALA A 328 -6.69 -8.12 -1.87
C ALA A 328 -7.54 -9.14 -1.09
N ALA A 329 -7.23 -9.38 0.19
CA ALA A 329 -8.02 -10.27 1.05
C ALA A 329 -9.48 -9.80 1.19
N ASP A 330 -9.72 -8.49 1.30
CA ASP A 330 -11.06 -7.91 1.26
C ASP A 330 -11.81 -8.27 -0.02
N ALA A 331 -11.14 -8.11 -1.18
CA ALA A 331 -11.69 -8.42 -2.49
C ALA A 331 -12.01 -9.91 -2.67
N TRP A 332 -11.10 -10.78 -2.24
CA TRP A 332 -11.28 -12.24 -2.30
C TRP A 332 -12.44 -12.72 -1.43
N ALA A 333 -12.49 -12.28 -0.17
CA ALA A 333 -13.57 -12.61 0.73
C ALA A 333 -14.93 -12.07 0.22
N LEU A 334 -14.93 -10.90 -0.42
CA LEU A 334 -16.13 -10.32 -1.02
C LEU A 334 -16.64 -11.19 -2.19
N SER A 335 -15.74 -11.60 -3.09
CA SER A 335 -16.06 -12.48 -4.21
C SER A 335 -16.61 -13.83 -3.73
N GLU A 336 -16.00 -14.42 -2.69
CA GLU A 336 -16.48 -15.67 -2.09
C GLU A 336 -17.89 -15.49 -1.49
N ALA A 337 -18.12 -14.42 -0.72
CA ALA A 337 -19.43 -14.14 -0.15
C ALA A 337 -20.50 -14.01 -1.24
N LEU A 338 -20.23 -13.23 -2.31
CA LEU A 338 -21.14 -13.07 -3.44
C LEU A 338 -21.46 -14.41 -4.12
N SER A 339 -20.46 -15.25 -4.37
CA SER A 339 -20.65 -16.57 -5.01
C SER A 339 -21.50 -17.57 -4.22
N THR A 340 -21.81 -17.27 -2.96
CA THR A 340 -22.60 -18.15 -2.08
C THR A 340 -23.95 -17.56 -1.67
N SER A 341 -24.35 -16.44 -2.28
CA SER A 341 -25.52 -15.65 -1.85
C SER A 341 -26.73 -15.70 -2.79
N ALA A 342 -26.74 -16.56 -3.80
CA ALA A 342 -27.87 -16.73 -4.73
C ALA A 342 -28.32 -15.41 -5.40
N GLY A 343 -27.37 -14.53 -5.72
CA GLY A 343 -27.62 -13.21 -6.32
C GLY A 343 -27.94 -12.09 -5.30
N ASP A 344 -28.11 -12.40 -4.01
CA ASP A 344 -28.41 -11.39 -2.99
C ASP A 344 -27.13 -10.64 -2.53
N ILE A 345 -26.90 -9.48 -3.14
CA ILE A 345 -25.75 -8.62 -2.87
C ILE A 345 -25.76 -8.12 -1.42
N VAL A 346 -26.92 -7.73 -0.88
CA VAL A 346 -27.01 -7.14 0.47
C VAL A 346 -26.69 -8.22 1.52
N ALA A 347 -27.23 -9.42 1.35
CA ALA A 347 -26.91 -10.55 2.22
C ALA A 347 -25.44 -10.96 2.11
N ALA A 348 -24.85 -10.95 0.91
CA ALA A 348 -23.41 -11.21 0.73
C ALA A 348 -22.55 -10.22 1.51
N LEU A 349 -22.85 -8.91 1.41
CA LEU A 349 -22.09 -7.87 2.11
C LEU A 349 -22.22 -7.99 3.64
N ALA A 350 -23.43 -8.30 4.13
CA ALA A 350 -23.66 -8.53 5.56
C ALA A 350 -22.89 -9.75 6.09
N LYS A 351 -22.76 -10.81 5.28
CA LYS A 351 -21.98 -12.02 5.62
C LYS A 351 -20.47 -11.77 5.58
N TRP A 352 -20.01 -10.94 4.65
CA TRP A 352 -18.59 -10.63 4.40
C TRP A 352 -17.96 -9.75 5.48
N GLU A 353 -18.65 -8.68 5.90
CA GLU A 353 -18.10 -7.61 6.74
C GLU A 353 -17.44 -8.09 8.06
N PRO A 354 -18.05 -8.97 8.89
CA PRO A 354 -17.52 -9.25 10.22
C PRO A 354 -16.09 -9.79 10.25
N ALA A 355 -15.78 -10.72 9.32
CA ALA A 355 -14.44 -11.30 9.22
C ALA A 355 -13.39 -10.26 8.77
N GLN A 356 -13.77 -9.37 7.84
CA GLN A 356 -12.87 -8.33 7.35
C GLN A 356 -12.63 -7.21 8.38
N LEU A 357 -13.63 -6.87 9.20
CA LEU A 357 -13.44 -5.97 10.34
C LEU A 357 -12.49 -6.59 11.37
N GLN A 358 -12.62 -7.88 11.67
CA GLN A 358 -11.72 -8.58 12.59
C GLN A 358 -10.28 -8.65 12.05
N LEU A 359 -10.13 -8.91 10.76
CA LEU A 359 -8.83 -8.92 10.09
C LEU A 359 -8.18 -7.53 10.12
N SER A 360 -8.95 -6.48 9.83
CA SER A 360 -8.52 -5.08 9.90
C SER A 360 -8.03 -4.71 11.30
N ASP A 361 -8.80 -5.06 12.32
CA ASP A 361 -8.49 -4.82 13.72
C ASP A 361 -7.20 -5.54 14.17
N SER A 362 -7.06 -6.81 13.77
CA SER A 362 -5.86 -7.60 14.09
C SER A 362 -4.60 -7.01 13.46
N LEU A 363 -4.67 -6.62 12.18
CA LEU A 363 -3.58 -5.96 11.48
C LEU A 363 -3.22 -4.62 12.14
N LEU A 364 -4.22 -3.78 12.45
CA LEU A 364 -3.98 -2.47 13.07
C LEU A 364 -3.27 -2.58 14.40
N ARG A 365 -3.75 -3.43 15.32
CA ARG A 365 -3.10 -3.62 16.63
C ARG A 365 -1.62 -3.98 16.46
N ARG A 366 -1.35 -4.88 15.52
CA ARG A 366 0.00 -5.35 15.23
C ARG A 366 0.89 -4.24 14.70
N VAL A 367 0.47 -3.52 13.64
CA VAL A 367 1.32 -2.49 13.05
C VAL A 367 1.45 -1.25 13.93
N VAL A 368 0.46 -0.97 14.78
CA VAL A 368 0.58 0.03 15.85
C VAL A 368 1.68 -0.40 16.81
N ASP A 369 1.60 -1.62 17.36
CA ASP A 369 2.61 -2.16 18.29
C ASP A 369 4.03 -2.11 17.69
N MET A 370 4.20 -2.56 16.44
CA MET A 370 5.48 -2.49 15.71
C MET A 370 6.02 -1.06 15.65
N GLY A 371 5.18 -0.08 15.30
CA GLY A 371 5.57 1.33 15.27
C GLY A 371 5.92 1.87 16.66
N GLU A 372 5.13 1.52 17.68
CA GLU A 372 5.41 1.92 19.07
C GLU A 372 6.76 1.35 19.57
N ARG A 373 7.12 0.12 19.17
CA ARG A 373 8.40 -0.50 19.55
C ARG A 373 9.60 0.22 18.93
N SER A 374 9.52 0.64 17.67
CA SER A 374 10.64 1.32 17.00
C SER A 374 10.70 2.82 17.32
N GLN A 375 9.56 3.50 17.37
CA GLN A 375 9.52 4.97 17.40
C GLN A 375 9.53 5.55 18.82
N PHE A 376 9.01 4.84 19.82
CA PHE A 376 8.77 5.41 21.15
C PHE A 376 9.32 4.58 22.30
N ARG A 377 9.09 3.26 22.30
CA ARG A 377 9.48 2.37 23.40
C ARG A 377 10.92 1.86 23.32
N ASN A 378 11.56 1.95 22.15
CA ASN A 378 12.91 1.42 21.92
C ASN A 378 13.04 -0.07 22.29
N SER A 379 12.02 -0.86 21.94
CA SER A 379 11.92 -2.29 22.28
C SER A 379 11.86 -3.19 21.03
N TRP A 380 12.22 -2.66 19.85
CA TRP A 380 12.36 -3.44 18.64
C TRP A 380 13.58 -4.36 18.73
N THR A 381 13.34 -5.67 18.79
CA THR A 381 14.42 -6.68 18.93
C THR A 381 14.68 -7.38 17.59
N PRO A 382 15.90 -7.32 17.04
CA PRO A 382 16.26 -8.06 15.83
C PRO A 382 15.92 -9.55 15.91
N GLY A 383 15.23 -10.08 14.90
CA GLY A 383 14.83 -11.49 14.84
C GLY A 383 13.57 -11.86 15.62
N ASP A 384 12.90 -10.90 16.28
CA ASP A 384 11.60 -11.14 16.90
C ASP A 384 10.55 -11.52 15.82
N PRO A 385 9.93 -12.72 15.90
CA PRO A 385 8.93 -13.16 14.94
C PRO A 385 7.72 -12.21 14.81
N ASP A 386 7.36 -11.48 15.88
CA ASP A 386 6.23 -10.55 15.86
C ASP A 386 6.46 -9.38 14.89
N LEU A 387 7.72 -9.10 14.57
CA LEU A 387 8.16 -7.99 13.71
C LEU A 387 8.27 -8.38 12.22
N ARG A 388 7.97 -9.64 11.86
CA ARG A 388 8.03 -10.11 10.47
C ARG A 388 6.95 -9.46 9.61
N PHE A 389 7.15 -9.39 8.29
CA PHE A 389 6.04 -8.99 7.41
C PHE A 389 4.92 -10.03 7.41
N GLY A 390 3.71 -9.62 7.03
CA GLY A 390 2.57 -10.52 6.87
C GLY A 390 1.24 -9.92 7.32
N LEU A 391 0.16 -10.29 6.64
CA LEU A 391 -1.20 -9.88 6.98
C LEU A 391 -1.70 -10.56 8.27
N TYR A 392 -1.43 -11.85 8.43
CA TYR A 392 -2.01 -12.68 9.50
C TYR A 392 -1.14 -12.80 10.76
N GLY A 393 0.03 -12.18 10.78
CA GLY A 393 1.03 -12.35 11.84
C GLY A 393 1.96 -13.54 11.62
N PRO A 394 2.93 -13.77 12.52
CA PRO A 394 3.84 -14.90 12.42
C PRO A 394 3.11 -16.25 12.53
N GLY A 395 3.50 -17.21 11.69
CA GLY A 395 3.04 -18.60 11.76
C GLY A 395 1.69 -18.91 11.10
N ARG A 396 1.18 -18.01 10.24
CA ARG A 396 -0.06 -18.20 9.47
C ARG A 396 0.10 -17.82 8.01
#